data_AF-A0A669CED1-F1
#
_entry.id   AF-A0A669CED1-F1
#
_cell.length_a   1.000
_cell.length_b   1.000
_cell.length_c   1.000
_cell.angle_alpha   90.00
_cell.angle_beta   90.00
_cell.angle_gamma   90.00
#
_symmetry.space_group_name_H-M   'P 1'
#
loop_
_entity.id
_entity.type
_entity.pdbx_description
1 polymer ?
#
loop_
_entity_poly.entity_id
_entity_poly.type
_entity_poly.pdbx_seq_one_letter_code
_entity_poly.pdbx_strand_id
1 'polypeptide(L)'
;QRHHADQTESTCRSEQLRASCCASFKVCQVSGWGNLPRYPDTLQCLEVPLLSDDTCFNAYPFQITENMICAGYLEGGKDSCQGDSGGPLMCDGELQGVVSWGHGCAQRNKPGVHTKFAIMFPGLRTQWHLDEQKRFMPAG
;
A
#
# COMPACT_ATOMS: atom_id res chain seq x y z
N GLN A 1 5.50 -18.46 -17.65
CA GLN A 1 5.69 -18.94 -16.28
C GLN A 1 4.72 -18.16 -15.40
N ARG A 2 3.92 -18.81 -14.56
CA ARG A 2 2.94 -18.09 -13.72
C ARG A 2 3.71 -17.41 -12.57
N HIS A 3 3.69 -16.08 -12.55
CA HIS A 3 4.33 -15.30 -11.49
C HIS A 3 3.35 -15.28 -10.30
N HIS A 4 3.71 -15.94 -9.21
CA HIS A 4 2.92 -15.97 -7.98
C HIS A 4 3.55 -15.04 -6.96
N ALA A 5 2.75 -14.24 -6.27
CA ALA A 5 3.20 -13.48 -5.12
C ALA A 5 3.17 -14.34 -3.85
N ASP A 6 4.06 -14.06 -2.90
CA ASP A 6 3.96 -14.56 -1.52
C ASP A 6 3.33 -13.47 -0.63
N GLN A 7 2.16 -13.76 -0.07
CA GLN A 7 1.44 -12.90 0.89
C GLN A 7 1.41 -13.63 2.22
N THR A 8 2.23 -13.18 3.17
CA THR A 8 2.69 -14.02 4.29
C THR A 8 1.74 -14.14 5.47
N GLU A 9 0.57 -13.48 5.46
CA GLU A 9 -0.38 -13.56 6.59
C GLU A 9 -1.83 -13.71 6.11
N SER A 10 -2.54 -14.69 6.68
CA SER A 10 -3.98 -14.93 6.45
C SER A 10 -4.89 -14.12 7.38
N THR A 11 -4.33 -13.22 8.18
CA THR A 11 -5.08 -12.39 9.14
C THR A 11 -4.49 -11.00 9.18
N CYS A 12 -5.25 -10.02 8.69
CA CYS A 12 -4.79 -8.63 8.64
C CYS A 12 -4.79 -8.06 10.05
N ARG A 13 -3.68 -7.42 10.44
CA ARG A 13 -3.63 -6.67 11.70
C ARG A 13 -4.59 -5.48 11.59
N SER A 14 -5.68 -5.50 12.36
CA SER A 14 -6.75 -4.51 12.22
C SER A 14 -6.43 -3.15 12.80
N GLU A 15 -5.52 -3.02 13.77
CA GLU A 15 -5.16 -1.73 14.39
C GLU A 15 -4.16 -2.02 15.50
N GLN A 16 -2.93 -1.53 15.37
CA GLN A 16 -2.02 -1.12 16.44
C GLN A 16 -0.61 -0.92 15.88
N LEU A 17 -0.33 0.28 15.37
CA LEU A 17 1.03 0.80 15.35
C LEU A 17 0.97 2.24 15.89
N ARG A 18 1.16 2.36 17.20
CA ARG A 18 1.45 3.63 17.86
C ARG A 18 2.70 4.22 17.23
N ALA A 19 2.59 5.48 16.82
CA ALA A 19 3.62 6.36 16.29
C ALA A 19 5.07 5.95 16.62
N SER A 20 5.84 5.61 15.58
CA SER A 20 7.28 5.84 15.58
C SER A 20 7.56 7.03 14.68
N CYS A 21 7.67 8.20 15.31
CA CYS A 21 7.81 9.51 14.68
C CYS A 21 9.16 9.71 13.94
N CYS A 22 9.96 8.65 13.70
CA CYS A 22 11.30 8.80 13.12
C CYS A 22 11.86 7.56 12.37
N ALA A 23 11.03 6.63 11.91
CA ALA A 23 11.54 5.57 11.02
C ALA A 23 11.55 6.07 9.57
N SER A 24 12.74 6.25 8.99
CA SER A 24 12.97 6.55 7.56
C SER A 24 12.48 5.45 6.60
N PHE A 25 11.75 4.45 7.11
CA PHE A 25 11.10 3.39 6.35
C PHE A 25 9.69 3.22 6.91
N LYS A 26 8.68 3.75 6.19
CA LYS A 26 7.28 3.49 6.52
C LYS A 26 6.92 2.11 6.02
N VAL A 27 6.60 1.20 6.94
CA VAL A 27 6.04 -0.11 6.59
C VAL A 27 4.53 0.03 6.47
N CYS A 28 3.98 -0.51 5.40
CA CYS A 28 2.57 -0.44 5.07
C CYS A 28 2.01 -1.86 4.91
N GLN A 29 0.71 -2.01 5.13
CA GLN A 29 -0.01 -3.24 4.88
C GLN A 29 -0.85 -3.09 3.61
N VAL A 30 -0.72 -4.05 2.70
CA VAL A 30 -1.64 -4.28 1.59
C VAL A 30 -2.49 -5.49 1.93
N SER A 31 -3.77 -5.44 1.61
CA SER A 31 -4.69 -6.55 1.83
C SER A 31 -5.57 -6.82 0.63
N GLY A 32 -5.84 -8.09 0.33
CA GLY A 32 -6.75 -8.48 -0.74
C GLY A 32 -6.86 -9.99 -0.92
N TRP A 33 -7.50 -10.38 -2.03
CA TRP A 33 -7.72 -11.78 -2.43
C TRP A 33 -6.99 -12.09 -3.73
N GLY A 34 -5.86 -11.43 -3.97
CA GLY A 34 -5.12 -11.51 -5.21
C GLY A 34 -4.59 -12.90 -5.52
N ASN A 35 -4.15 -13.02 -6.75
CA ASN A 35 -3.72 -14.28 -7.33
C ASN A 35 -2.41 -14.80 -6.71
N LEU A 36 -2.54 -15.83 -5.88
CA LEU A 36 -1.44 -16.71 -5.45
C LEU A 36 -1.34 -17.91 -6.43
N PRO A 37 -0.90 -19.13 -6.05
CA PRO A 37 -1.12 -20.32 -6.89
C PRO A 37 -2.59 -20.61 -7.21
N ARG A 38 -3.50 -20.25 -6.29
CA ARG A 38 -4.96 -20.24 -6.43
C ARG A 38 -5.48 -19.01 -5.69
N TYR A 39 -6.59 -18.44 -6.16
CA TYR A 39 -7.30 -17.39 -5.41
C TYR A 39 -7.67 -17.88 -4.01
N PRO A 40 -7.29 -17.14 -2.95
CA PRO A 40 -7.58 -17.53 -1.58
C PRO A 40 -9.06 -17.31 -1.26
N ASP A 41 -9.63 -18.16 -0.41
CA ASP A 41 -11.01 -18.01 0.09
C ASP A 41 -11.08 -17.02 1.29
N THR A 42 -9.93 -16.72 1.90
CA THR A 42 -9.77 -15.77 3.02
C THR A 42 -8.91 -14.58 2.62
N LEU A 43 -9.15 -13.43 3.27
CA LEU A 43 -8.37 -12.21 3.03
C LEU A 43 -6.90 -12.44 3.37
N GLN A 44 -6.02 -12.05 2.45
CA GLN A 44 -4.58 -12.10 2.62
C GLN A 44 -4.02 -10.71 2.85
N CYS A 45 -2.88 -10.68 3.54
CA CYS A 45 -2.28 -9.45 4.03
C CYS A 45 -0.77 -9.54 3.87
N LEU A 46 -0.18 -8.43 3.47
CA LEU A 46 1.25 -8.34 3.21
C LEU A 46 1.77 -7.02 3.74
N GLU A 47 2.84 -7.08 4.53
CA GLU A 47 3.62 -5.90 4.85
C GLU A 47 4.65 -5.61 3.77
N VAL A 48 4.69 -4.35 3.35
CA VAL A 48 5.58 -3.84 2.31
C VAL A 48 6.18 -2.51 2.75
N PRO A 49 7.47 -2.25 2.47
CA PRO A 49 8.04 -0.93 2.68
C PRO A 49 7.50 0.04 1.63
N LEU A 50 7.20 1.26 2.06
CA LEU A 50 6.97 2.39 1.16
C LEU A 50 8.30 2.82 0.55
N LEU A 51 8.34 2.98 -0.76
CA LEU A 51 9.54 3.37 -1.48
C LEU A 51 9.55 4.88 -1.75
N SER A 52 10.75 5.46 -1.83
CA SER A 52 10.90 6.85 -2.26
C SER A 52 10.48 7.03 -3.71
N ASP A 53 10.07 8.25 -4.07
CA ASP A 53 9.70 8.60 -5.45
C ASP A 53 10.87 8.27 -6.41
N ASP A 54 12.12 8.61 -6.06
CA ASP A 54 13.30 8.26 -6.86
C ASP A 54 13.44 6.77 -7.11
N THR A 55 13.21 5.94 -6.08
CA THR A 55 13.27 4.48 -6.21
C THR A 55 12.16 3.98 -7.13
N CYS A 56 10.96 4.53 -7.00
CA CYS A 56 9.80 4.21 -7.85
C CYS A 56 10.05 4.59 -9.32
N PHE A 57 10.56 5.80 -9.58
CA PHE A 57 10.93 6.27 -10.91
C PHE A 57 12.03 5.41 -11.55
N ASN A 58 13.04 5.02 -10.76
CA ASN A 58 14.11 4.15 -11.25
C ASN A 58 13.63 2.72 -11.58
N ALA A 59 12.67 2.20 -10.82
CA ALA A 59 12.07 0.89 -11.08
C ALA A 59 11.21 0.89 -12.37
N TYR A 60 10.58 2.03 -12.69
CA TYR A 60 9.69 2.20 -13.83
C TYR A 60 9.94 3.52 -14.60
N PRO A 61 11.05 3.62 -15.34
CA PRO A 61 11.39 4.84 -16.08
C PRO A 61 10.25 5.27 -17.01
N PHE A 62 9.88 6.55 -16.90
CA PHE A 62 8.84 7.22 -17.72
C PHE A 62 7.41 6.69 -17.57
N GLN A 63 7.14 5.80 -16.61
CA GLN A 63 5.81 5.21 -16.40
C GLN A 63 5.14 5.65 -15.09
N ILE A 64 5.92 6.23 -14.17
CA ILE A 64 5.41 6.76 -12.90
C ILE A 64 5.05 8.23 -13.06
N THR A 65 3.92 8.62 -12.47
CA THR A 65 3.47 10.01 -12.38
C THR A 65 3.44 10.46 -10.93
N GLU A 66 3.30 11.76 -10.69
CA GLU A 66 3.21 12.33 -9.33
C GLU A 66 2.04 11.78 -8.51
N ASN A 67 1.00 11.26 -9.19
CA ASN A 67 -0.19 10.68 -8.59
C ASN A 67 -0.01 9.21 -8.17
N MET A 68 1.19 8.67 -8.31
CA MET A 68 1.51 7.28 -8.01
C MET A 68 2.49 7.17 -6.84
N ILE A 69 2.47 6.03 -6.17
CA ILE A 69 3.39 5.69 -5.09
C ILE A 69 3.74 4.20 -5.18
N CYS A 70 5.02 3.85 -4.96
CA CYS A 70 5.45 2.46 -4.98
C CYS A 70 5.57 1.90 -3.56
N ALA A 71 5.20 0.64 -3.39
CA ALA A 71 5.45 -0.13 -2.18
C ALA A 71 5.86 -1.56 -2.55
N GLY A 72 6.80 -2.12 -1.80
CA GLY A 72 7.27 -3.49 -2.01
C GLY A 72 8.77 -3.63 -1.91
N TYR A 73 9.21 -4.88 -1.95
CA TYR A 73 10.61 -5.27 -1.84
C TYR A 73 11.27 -5.29 -3.23
N LEU A 74 12.39 -4.59 -3.39
CA LEU A 74 13.11 -4.55 -4.68
C LEU A 74 13.71 -5.90 -5.05
N GLU A 75 13.98 -6.76 -4.08
CA GLU A 75 14.37 -8.15 -4.29
C GLU A 75 13.25 -9.01 -4.91
N GLY A 76 11.99 -8.54 -4.86
CA GLY A 76 10.81 -9.28 -5.28
C GLY A 76 10.31 -10.26 -4.22
N GLY A 77 9.65 -11.35 -4.66
CA GLY A 77 9.15 -12.42 -3.80
C GLY A 77 7.78 -12.14 -3.19
N LYS A 78 7.55 -10.93 -2.67
CA LYS A 78 6.27 -10.53 -2.06
C LYS A 78 5.66 -9.31 -2.74
N ASP A 79 4.38 -9.39 -3.07
CA ASP A 79 3.67 -8.31 -3.78
C ASP A 79 2.14 -8.45 -3.69
N SER A 80 1.44 -7.37 -4.02
CA SER A 80 0.08 -7.42 -4.54
C SER A 80 0.07 -8.11 -5.91
N CYS A 81 -1.05 -8.72 -6.29
CA CYS A 81 -1.16 -9.40 -7.58
C CYS A 81 -2.56 -9.22 -8.21
N GLN A 82 -2.81 -9.88 -9.33
CA GLN A 82 -4.09 -9.73 -10.04
C GLN A 82 -5.26 -10.11 -9.12
N GLY A 83 -6.25 -9.21 -9.00
CA GLY A 83 -7.37 -9.37 -8.07
C GLY A 83 -7.24 -8.54 -6.79
N ASP A 84 -6.05 -7.99 -6.48
CA ASP A 84 -5.86 -7.02 -5.39
C ASP A 84 -6.16 -5.58 -5.82
N SER A 85 -6.32 -5.30 -7.12
CA SER A 85 -6.58 -3.96 -7.65
C SER A 85 -7.80 -3.31 -6.99
N GLY A 86 -7.63 -2.07 -6.53
CA GLY A 86 -8.64 -1.36 -5.73
C GLY A 86 -8.51 -1.59 -4.22
N GLY A 87 -7.69 -2.55 -3.79
CA GLY A 87 -7.39 -2.82 -2.38
C GLY A 87 -6.60 -1.70 -1.71
N PRO A 88 -6.66 -1.60 -0.37
CA PRO A 88 -6.02 -0.52 0.37
C PRO A 88 -4.53 -0.79 0.61
N LEU A 89 -3.72 0.27 0.53
CA LEU A 89 -2.37 0.36 1.09
C LEU A 89 -2.42 1.23 2.34
N MET A 90 -2.42 0.60 3.50
CA MET A 90 -2.53 1.25 4.81
C MET A 90 -1.15 1.41 5.44
N CYS A 91 -0.77 2.60 5.87
CA CYS A 91 0.47 2.84 6.60
C CYS A 91 0.14 3.58 7.89
N ASP A 92 0.59 3.07 9.03
CA ASP A 92 0.33 3.69 10.35
C ASP A 92 -1.17 3.96 10.63
N GLY A 93 -2.06 3.11 10.11
CA GLY A 93 -3.51 3.28 10.24
C GLY A 93 -4.16 4.25 9.24
N GLU A 94 -3.38 4.90 8.38
CA GLU A 94 -3.88 5.80 7.34
C GLU A 94 -3.83 5.17 5.94
N LEU A 95 -4.86 5.42 5.13
CA LEU A 95 -4.87 5.04 3.72
C LEU A 95 -3.91 5.93 2.91
N GLN A 96 -2.78 5.38 2.50
CA GLN A 96 -1.79 6.11 1.70
C GLN A 96 -1.98 5.89 0.20
N GLY A 97 -2.53 4.73 -0.20
CA GLY A 97 -2.77 4.47 -1.60
C GLY A 97 -3.75 3.33 -1.87
N VAL A 98 -4.04 3.15 -3.16
CA VAL A 98 -4.94 2.12 -3.68
C VAL A 98 -4.19 1.28 -4.69
N VAL A 99 -4.20 -0.04 -4.52
CA VAL A 99 -3.50 -0.99 -5.42
C VAL A 99 -3.95 -0.75 -6.86
N SER A 100 -2.99 -0.57 -7.76
CA SER A 100 -3.26 -0.22 -9.16
C SER A 100 -2.68 -1.25 -10.11
N TRP A 101 -1.35 -1.30 -10.24
CA TRP A 101 -0.67 -2.14 -11.24
C TRP A 101 0.77 -2.47 -10.84
N GLY A 102 1.39 -3.36 -11.61
CA GLY A 102 2.80 -3.74 -11.50
C GLY A 102 3.19 -4.55 -12.73
N HIS A 103 4.49 -4.66 -13.03
CA HIS A 103 4.97 -5.57 -14.08
C HIS A 103 5.09 -6.99 -13.51
N GLY A 104 4.11 -7.83 -13.81
CA GLY A 104 3.99 -9.13 -13.16
C GLY A 104 3.65 -8.98 -11.68
N CYS A 105 3.98 -10.00 -10.89
CA CYS A 105 3.84 -9.98 -9.43
C CYS A 105 5.15 -10.46 -8.81
N ALA A 106 5.58 -9.80 -7.73
CA ALA A 106 6.73 -10.23 -6.94
C ALA A 106 8.04 -10.33 -7.76
N GLN A 107 8.16 -9.54 -8.83
CA GLN A 107 9.35 -9.52 -9.67
C GLN A 107 10.42 -8.61 -9.09
N ARG A 108 11.68 -9.01 -9.23
CA ARG A 108 12.83 -8.20 -8.82
C ARG A 108 12.81 -6.84 -9.53
N ASN A 109 13.03 -5.76 -8.78
CA ASN A 109 13.03 -4.37 -9.22
C ASN A 109 11.71 -3.89 -9.84
N LYS A 110 10.61 -4.60 -9.57
CA LYS A 110 9.27 -4.27 -10.06
C LYS A 110 8.29 -4.23 -8.89
N PRO A 111 8.39 -3.21 -8.01
CA PRO A 111 7.49 -3.06 -6.88
C PRO A 111 6.06 -2.78 -7.36
N GLY A 112 5.08 -2.99 -6.48
CA GLY A 112 3.68 -2.66 -6.73
C GLY A 112 3.47 -1.15 -6.80
N VAL A 113 2.70 -0.71 -7.79
CA VAL A 113 2.34 0.69 -8.02
C VAL A 113 0.92 0.93 -7.55
N HIS A 114 0.77 1.96 -6.71
CA HIS A 114 -0.48 2.33 -6.08
C HIS A 114 -0.83 3.77 -6.46
N THR A 115 -2.12 4.06 -6.55
CA THR A 115 -2.60 5.43 -6.69
C THR A 115 -2.42 6.15 -5.36
N LYS A 116 -1.81 7.34 -5.37
CA LYS A 116 -1.53 8.15 -4.17
C LYS A 116 -2.82 8.82 -3.68
N PHE A 117 -3.33 8.34 -2.54
CA PHE A 117 -4.67 8.72 -2.04
C PHE A 117 -4.76 10.22 -1.75
N ALA A 118 -3.75 10.79 -1.11
CA ALA A 118 -3.73 12.21 -0.73
C ALA A 118 -3.83 13.17 -1.93
N ILE A 119 -3.33 12.77 -3.11
CA ILE A 119 -3.39 13.61 -4.31
C ILE A 119 -4.69 13.41 -5.07
N MET A 120 -5.19 12.16 -5.14
CA MET A 120 -6.46 11.88 -5.83
C MET A 120 -7.67 12.37 -5.04
N PHE A 121 -7.60 12.36 -3.71
CA PHE A 121 -8.69 12.74 -2.80
C PHE A 121 -8.27 13.79 -1.76
N PRO A 122 -7.82 14.98 -2.19
CA PRO A 122 -7.26 15.99 -1.29
C PRO A 122 -8.28 16.50 -0.25
N GLY A 123 -9.56 16.59 -0.65
CA GLY A 123 -10.65 17.04 0.21
C GLY A 123 -11.02 16.04 1.31
N LEU A 124 -10.95 14.72 1.04
CA LEU A 124 -11.29 13.72 2.04
C LEU A 124 -10.27 13.73 3.18
N ARG A 125 -8.98 13.75 2.88
CA ARG A 125 -7.94 13.80 3.92
C ARG A 125 -8.13 14.97 4.88
N THR A 126 -8.50 16.13 4.35
CA THR A 126 -8.74 17.34 5.15
C THR A 126 -10.00 17.21 6.00
N GLN A 127 -11.09 16.70 5.42
CA GLN A 127 -12.35 16.51 6.11
C GLN A 127 -12.22 15.53 7.30
N TRP A 128 -11.53 14.39 7.11
CA TRP A 128 -11.26 13.43 8.17
C TRP A 128 -10.53 14.06 9.36
N HIS A 129 -9.43 14.80 9.11
CA HIS A 129 -8.71 15.47 10.19
C HIS A 129 -9.54 16.55 10.90
N LEU A 130 -10.38 17.29 10.17
CA LEU A 130 -11.29 18.27 10.78
C LEU A 130 -12.35 17.60 11.66
N ASP A 131 -12.88 16.46 11.25
CA ASP A 131 -13.88 15.73 12.01
C ASP A 131 -13.27 15.05 13.25
N GLU A 132 -12.02 14.55 13.16
CA GLU A 132 -11.26 14.09 14.33
C GLU A 132 -10.99 15.24 15.31
N GLN A 133 -10.54 16.41 14.84
CA GLN A 133 -10.32 17.56 15.71
C GLN A 133 -11.58 17.99 16.44
N LYS A 134 -12.73 18.06 15.74
CA LYS A 134 -14.02 18.36 16.37
C LYS A 134 -14.45 17.33 17.41
N ARG A 135 -14.06 16.06 17.24
CA ARG A 135 -14.37 14.99 18.19
C ARG A 135 -13.62 15.13 19.53
N PHE A 136 -12.47 15.80 19.54
CA PHE A 136 -11.64 16.01 20.73
C PHE A 136 -11.65 17.44 21.27
N MET A 137 -12.31 18.39 20.60
CA MET A 137 -12.54 19.72 21.17
C MET A 137 -13.67 19.66 22.21
N PRO A 138 -13.44 20.09 23.47
CA PRO A 138 -14.52 20.18 24.44
C PRO A 138 -15.55 21.20 23.95
N ALA A 139 -16.83 20.84 23.98
CA ALA A 139 -17.91 21.80 23.81
C ALA A 139 -17.79 22.82 24.94
N GLY A 140 -17.66 24.10 24.57
CA GLY A 140 -17.57 25.22 25.50
C GLY A 140 -18.82 25.40 26.34
#